data_AF-A0AA38EZT7-F1
#
_entry.id   AF-A0AA38EZT7-F1
#
_cell.length_a   1.000
_cell.length_b   1.000
_cell.length_c   1.000
_cell.angle_alpha   90.00
_cell.angle_beta   90.00
_cell.angle_gamma   90.00
#
_symmetry.space_group_name_H-M   'P 1'
#
loop_
_entity.id
_entity.type
_entity.pdbx_description
1 polymer ?
#
loop_
_entity_poly.entity_id
_entity_poly.type
_entity_poly.pdbx_seq_one_letter_code
_entity_poly.pdbx_strand_id
1 'polypeptide(L)'
;MPSDDCFTYADKESLAVDGKFYVIGGMISNTESLTCGEEFNLETRTWQKIPNMYPDGNGVAHAPPLVAVVNDQLYAVEYSQNEVKNYNKETNTWKVLGRLPVRAYSTNGRGLAFKACGNDLIVIGGQRGPDGESIEMNSWHPTPDEGPPQWNVLAVKEQQGVFVYNCAVMGC
;
A
#
# COMPACT_ATOMS: atom_id res chain seq x y z
N MET A 1 -2.09 -21.82 -11.82
CA MET A 1 -2.23 -20.37 -11.65
C MET A 1 -3.51 -19.95 -12.33
N PRO A 2 -4.30 -19.04 -11.75
CA PRO A 2 -5.50 -18.51 -12.40
C PRO A 2 -5.07 -17.78 -13.67
N SER A 3 -5.93 -17.82 -14.67
CA SER A 3 -5.74 -17.11 -15.93
C SER A 3 -6.84 -16.06 -16.13
N ASP A 4 -7.50 -15.66 -15.04
CA ASP A 4 -8.51 -14.61 -15.10
C ASP A 4 -7.85 -13.22 -15.10
N ASP A 5 -8.64 -12.20 -15.40
CA ASP A 5 -8.14 -10.84 -15.49
C ASP A 5 -7.54 -10.36 -14.17
N CYS A 6 -8.09 -10.82 -13.02
CA CYS A 6 -7.63 -10.43 -11.69
C CYS A 6 -6.17 -10.81 -11.48
N PHE A 7 -5.81 -12.05 -11.82
CA PHE A 7 -4.42 -12.50 -11.74
C PHE A 7 -3.53 -11.87 -12.80
N THR A 8 -4.04 -11.77 -14.03
CA THR A 8 -3.23 -11.42 -15.20
C THR A 8 -2.72 -9.98 -15.15
N TYR A 9 -3.53 -9.07 -14.64
CA TYR A 9 -3.21 -7.65 -14.63
C TYR A 9 -2.76 -7.12 -13.27
N ALA A 10 -2.77 -7.95 -12.22
CA ALA A 10 -2.30 -7.53 -10.92
C ALA A 10 -0.84 -7.10 -10.93
N ASP A 11 -0.57 -6.00 -10.23
CA ASP A 11 0.81 -5.60 -9.99
C ASP A 11 1.44 -6.55 -8.95
N LYS A 12 2.69 -6.92 -9.18
CA LYS A 12 3.35 -8.05 -8.52
C LYS A 12 3.99 -7.66 -7.18
N GLU A 13 3.29 -6.89 -6.36
CA GLU A 13 3.60 -6.80 -4.94
C GLU A 13 2.96 -8.01 -4.26
N SER A 14 3.69 -9.12 -4.21
CA SER A 14 3.24 -10.34 -3.53
C SER A 14 3.54 -10.27 -2.05
N LEU A 15 2.51 -10.43 -1.22
CA LEU A 15 2.63 -10.38 0.23
C LEU A 15 2.16 -11.72 0.82
N ALA A 16 2.93 -12.25 1.78
CA ALA A 16 2.53 -13.42 2.55
C ALA A 16 1.88 -12.96 3.87
N VAL A 17 0.65 -13.39 4.10
CA VAL A 17 -0.12 -13.11 5.32
C VAL A 17 -0.76 -14.41 5.77
N ASP A 18 -0.52 -14.86 7.00
CA ASP A 18 -1.23 -16.03 7.55
C ASP A 18 -1.15 -17.28 6.63
N GLY A 19 0.04 -17.55 6.09
CA GLY A 19 0.28 -18.68 5.17
C GLY A 19 -0.40 -18.57 3.80
N LYS A 20 -0.96 -17.39 3.46
CA LYS A 20 -1.57 -17.11 2.17
C LYS A 20 -0.83 -16.02 1.43
N PHE A 21 -0.76 -16.13 0.11
CA PHE A 21 -0.29 -15.06 -0.75
C PHE A 21 -1.45 -14.26 -1.27
N TYR A 22 -1.37 -12.93 -1.18
CA TYR A 22 -2.37 -12.03 -1.76
C TYR A 22 -1.80 -11.33 -2.98
N VAL A 23 -2.65 -11.24 -4.00
CA VAL A 23 -2.41 -10.51 -5.25
C VAL A 23 -3.58 -9.54 -5.39
N ILE A 24 -3.32 -8.24 -5.41
CA ILE A 24 -4.37 -7.22 -5.29
C ILE A 24 -4.33 -6.31 -6.50
N GLY A 25 -5.50 -6.14 -7.14
CA GLY A 25 -5.71 -5.11 -8.13
C GLY A 25 -5.04 -5.37 -9.45
N GLY A 26 -4.53 -4.31 -10.07
CA GLY A 26 -4.09 -4.30 -11.46
C GLY A 26 -4.95 -3.40 -12.35
N MET A 27 -4.55 -3.25 -13.61
CA MET A 27 -5.30 -2.46 -14.60
C MET A 27 -5.72 -3.35 -15.76
N ILE A 28 -7.03 -3.46 -15.99
CA ILE A 28 -7.59 -4.11 -17.19
C ILE A 28 -7.22 -3.27 -18.43
N SER A 29 -7.23 -1.95 -18.28
CA SER A 29 -6.84 -1.00 -19.32
C SER A 29 -6.27 0.27 -18.70
N ASN A 30 -5.73 1.17 -19.52
CA ASN A 30 -5.24 2.49 -19.11
C ASN A 30 -6.32 3.38 -18.44
N THR A 31 -7.57 2.94 -18.34
CA THR A 31 -8.67 3.68 -17.74
C THR A 31 -9.47 2.87 -16.74
N GLU A 32 -9.18 1.58 -16.57
CA GLU A 32 -9.99 0.66 -15.77
C GLU A 32 -9.10 -0.18 -14.85
N SER A 33 -9.27 0.05 -13.54
CA SER A 33 -8.62 -0.71 -12.48
C SER A 33 -9.45 -1.93 -12.12
N LEU A 34 -8.79 -3.04 -11.81
CA LEU A 34 -9.43 -4.21 -11.23
C LEU A 34 -9.87 -3.90 -9.81
N THR A 35 -11.08 -4.33 -9.46
CA THR A 35 -11.62 -4.16 -8.11
C THR A 35 -11.37 -5.36 -7.21
N CYS A 36 -10.95 -6.49 -7.79
CA CYS A 36 -10.75 -7.75 -7.09
C CYS A 36 -9.29 -7.95 -6.66
N GLY A 37 -9.09 -8.93 -5.80
CA GLY A 37 -7.81 -9.56 -5.54
C GLY A 37 -7.96 -11.08 -5.60
N GLU A 38 -6.86 -11.78 -5.41
CA GLU A 38 -6.82 -13.22 -5.27
C GLU A 38 -5.95 -13.61 -4.09
N GLU A 39 -6.33 -14.68 -3.41
CA GLU A 39 -5.51 -15.33 -2.40
C GLU A 39 -5.08 -16.73 -2.85
N PHE A 40 -3.83 -17.07 -2.60
CA PHE A 40 -3.29 -18.41 -2.78
C PHE A 40 -2.98 -19.02 -1.43
N ASN A 41 -3.66 -20.11 -1.12
CA ASN A 41 -3.39 -20.89 0.08
C ASN A 41 -2.18 -21.82 -0.19
N LEU A 42 -1.13 -21.69 0.63
CA LEU A 42 0.10 -22.46 0.47
C LEU A 42 -0.05 -23.95 0.78
N GLU A 43 -0.94 -24.30 1.71
CA GLU A 43 -1.18 -25.67 2.16
C GLU A 43 -1.96 -26.46 1.10
N THR A 44 -3.08 -25.90 0.66
CA THR A 44 -3.97 -26.54 -0.31
C THR A 44 -3.51 -26.33 -1.75
N ARG A 45 -2.62 -25.36 -1.98
CA ARG A 45 -2.14 -24.93 -3.30
C ARG A 45 -3.26 -24.51 -4.24
N THR A 46 -4.28 -23.85 -3.69
CA THR A 46 -5.44 -23.36 -4.42
C THR A 46 -5.53 -21.85 -4.41
N TRP A 47 -6.02 -21.29 -5.52
CA TRP A 47 -6.35 -19.88 -5.65
C TRP A 47 -7.82 -19.64 -5.38
N GLN A 48 -8.14 -18.52 -4.75
CA GLN A 48 -9.49 -18.05 -4.52
C GLN A 48 -9.59 -16.58 -4.86
N LYS A 49 -10.59 -16.21 -5.66
CA LYS A 49 -10.90 -14.83 -5.98
C LYS A 49 -11.60 -14.12 -4.82
N ILE A 50 -11.19 -12.89 -4.55
CA ILE A 50 -11.75 -12.01 -3.52
C ILE A 50 -12.33 -10.77 -4.23
N PRO A 51 -13.66 -10.61 -4.28
CA PRO A 51 -14.28 -9.43 -4.89
C PRO A 51 -14.02 -8.18 -4.05
N ASN A 52 -13.96 -6.98 -4.65
CA ASN A 52 -13.85 -5.69 -3.95
C ASN A 52 -12.64 -5.55 -3.00
N MET A 53 -11.53 -6.23 -3.31
CA MET A 53 -10.30 -6.17 -2.52
C MET A 53 -9.41 -4.96 -2.87
N TYR A 54 -9.69 -4.22 -3.94
CA TYR A 54 -8.93 -3.00 -4.26
C TYR A 54 -9.21 -1.90 -3.19
N PRO A 55 -8.16 -1.24 -2.65
CA PRO A 55 -8.33 -0.27 -1.57
C PRO A 55 -9.00 1.05 -1.98
N ASP A 56 -9.02 1.35 -3.28
CA ASP A 56 -9.64 2.55 -3.83
C ASP A 56 -10.97 2.23 -4.54
N GLY A 57 -12.02 2.99 -4.25
CA GLY A 57 -13.30 2.81 -4.92
C GLY A 57 -13.26 3.36 -6.35
N ASN A 58 -13.03 2.48 -7.34
CA ASN A 58 -13.18 2.73 -8.79
C ASN A 58 -12.69 4.11 -9.27
N GLY A 59 -11.37 4.27 -9.40
CA GLY A 59 -10.73 5.44 -9.99
C GLY A 59 -10.01 5.15 -11.31
N VAL A 60 -9.73 6.23 -12.05
CA VAL A 60 -8.91 6.27 -13.28
C VAL A 60 -7.55 5.60 -13.03
N ALA A 61 -6.85 5.15 -14.08
CA ALA A 61 -5.51 4.57 -13.94
C ALA A 61 -4.57 5.44 -13.10
N HIS A 62 -4.22 4.92 -11.93
CA HIS A 62 -3.33 5.54 -10.97
C HIS A 62 -2.09 4.66 -10.75
N ALA A 63 -1.21 5.05 -9.82
CA ALA A 63 -0.20 4.12 -9.34
C ALA A 63 -0.88 2.84 -8.80
N PRO A 64 -0.29 1.67 -9.03
CA PRO A 64 -0.73 0.43 -8.40
C PRO A 64 -0.89 0.58 -6.88
N PRO A 65 -1.79 -0.19 -6.24
CA PRO A 65 -2.04 -0.04 -4.83
C PRO A 65 -0.76 -0.33 -4.05
N LEU A 66 -0.30 0.66 -3.29
CA LEU A 66 0.86 0.47 -2.42
C LEU A 66 0.40 -0.28 -1.18
N VAL A 67 0.88 -1.51 -1.03
CA VAL A 67 0.47 -2.44 0.02
C VAL A 67 1.66 -2.91 0.86
N ALA A 68 1.42 -3.20 2.13
CA ALA A 68 2.42 -3.73 3.05
C ALA A 68 1.75 -4.63 4.10
N VAL A 69 2.53 -5.56 4.66
CA VAL A 69 2.07 -6.48 5.72
C VAL A 69 2.94 -6.32 6.94
N VAL A 70 2.29 -6.08 8.08
CA VAL A 70 2.91 -5.99 9.40
C VAL A 70 2.04 -6.76 10.38
N ASN A 71 2.63 -7.63 11.20
CA ASN A 71 1.91 -8.43 12.20
C ASN A 71 0.70 -9.20 11.63
N ASP A 72 0.85 -9.83 10.46
CA ASP A 72 -0.20 -10.54 9.73
C ASP A 72 -1.45 -9.70 9.36
N GLN A 73 -1.30 -8.37 9.42
CA GLN A 73 -2.30 -7.41 8.99
C GLN A 73 -1.86 -6.78 7.67
N LEU A 74 -2.81 -6.70 6.73
CA LEU A 74 -2.59 -6.08 5.43
C LEU A 74 -2.98 -4.60 5.49
N TYR A 75 -2.09 -3.75 4.99
CA TYR A 75 -2.27 -2.30 4.91
C TYR A 75 -2.13 -1.83 3.47
N ALA A 76 -2.85 -0.76 3.13
CA ALA A 76 -2.78 -0.11 1.85
C ALA A 76 -2.79 1.41 1.99
N VAL A 77 -2.20 2.08 1.00
CA VAL A 77 -2.33 3.52 0.81
C VAL A 77 -3.39 3.79 -0.25
N GLU A 78 -4.35 4.65 0.10
CA GLU A 78 -5.25 5.30 -0.84
C GLU A 78 -4.73 6.74 -1.04
N TYR A 79 -4.17 7.02 -2.22
CA TYR A 79 -3.41 8.25 -2.46
C TYR A 79 -4.30 9.47 -2.72
N SER A 80 -5.56 9.32 -3.16
CA SER A 80 -6.41 10.47 -3.51
C SER A 80 -6.89 11.25 -2.28
N GLN A 81 -7.18 10.56 -1.17
CA GLN A 81 -7.49 11.16 0.13
C GLN A 81 -6.30 11.12 1.10
N ASN A 82 -5.16 10.60 0.66
CA ASN A 82 -3.91 10.48 1.44
C ASN A 82 -4.09 9.61 2.69
N GLU A 83 -4.85 8.52 2.56
CA GLU A 83 -5.26 7.65 3.66
C GLU A 83 -4.43 6.37 3.74
N VAL A 84 -4.28 5.87 4.97
CA VAL A 84 -3.80 4.51 5.24
C VAL A 84 -4.98 3.68 5.70
N LYS A 85 -5.15 2.52 5.08
CA LYS A 85 -6.24 1.58 5.34
C LYS A 85 -5.68 0.24 5.80
N ASN A 86 -6.43 -0.45 6.65
CA ASN A 86 -6.19 -1.83 7.05
C ASN A 86 -7.31 -2.72 6.50
N TYR A 87 -6.95 -3.91 6.03
CA TYR A 87 -7.90 -4.87 5.46
C TYR A 87 -8.46 -5.80 6.54
N ASN A 88 -9.79 -5.83 6.66
CA ASN A 88 -10.49 -6.82 7.47
C ASN A 88 -10.85 -8.04 6.61
N LYS A 89 -10.20 -9.18 6.90
CA LYS A 89 -10.38 -10.45 6.18
C LYS A 89 -11.76 -11.09 6.39
N GLU A 90 -12.39 -10.86 7.55
CA GLU A 90 -13.69 -11.46 7.89
C GLU A 90 -14.82 -10.80 7.12
N THR A 91 -14.76 -9.47 6.99
CA THR A 91 -15.78 -8.69 6.30
C THR A 91 -15.43 -8.36 4.86
N ASN A 92 -14.19 -8.63 4.42
CA ASN A 92 -13.67 -8.25 3.11
C ASN A 92 -13.86 -6.74 2.84
N THR A 93 -13.37 -5.93 3.78
CA THR A 93 -13.49 -4.48 3.71
C THR A 93 -12.21 -3.78 4.15
N TRP A 94 -12.00 -2.57 3.63
CA TRP A 94 -10.91 -1.69 4.06
C TRP A 94 -11.41 -0.69 5.10
N LYS A 95 -10.75 -0.66 6.26
CA LYS A 95 -10.98 0.33 7.32
C LYS A 95 -9.96 1.45 7.22
N VAL A 96 -10.43 2.69 7.15
CA VAL A 96 -9.57 3.88 7.21
C VAL A 96 -9.01 4.02 8.63
N LEU A 97 -7.69 4.15 8.74
CA LEU A 97 -6.99 4.33 10.01
C LEU A 97 -6.61 5.79 10.23
N GLY A 98 -6.23 6.50 9.17
CA GLY A 98 -5.85 7.90 9.22
C GLY A 98 -5.09 8.30 7.97
N ARG A 99 -4.26 9.34 8.07
CA ARG A 99 -3.57 9.94 6.93
C ARG A 99 -2.07 9.72 6.96
N LEU A 100 -1.45 9.73 5.78
CA LEU A 100 0.00 9.75 5.63
C LEU A 100 0.60 11.11 6.04
N PRO A 101 1.85 11.13 6.53
CA PRO A 101 2.53 12.37 6.90
C PRO A 101 3.00 13.14 5.65
N VAL A 102 3.29 12.43 4.57
CA VAL A 102 3.70 12.97 3.26
C VAL A 102 2.50 13.09 2.30
N ARG A 103 2.60 13.94 1.28
CA ARG A 103 1.50 14.23 0.34
C ARG A 103 1.47 13.27 -0.85
N ALA A 104 0.86 12.10 -0.69
CA ALA A 104 0.71 11.09 -1.75
C ALA A 104 -0.19 11.53 -2.93
N TYR A 105 -1.16 12.42 -2.68
CA TYR A 105 -2.11 12.88 -3.70
C TYR A 105 -1.47 13.72 -4.80
N SER A 106 -0.37 14.41 -4.49
CA SER A 106 0.24 15.41 -5.39
C SER A 106 0.89 14.80 -6.64
N THR A 107 1.12 13.49 -6.62
CA THR A 107 1.77 12.69 -7.67
C THR A 107 0.96 11.46 -8.08
N ASN A 108 -0.32 11.38 -7.72
CA ASN A 108 -1.17 10.20 -7.95
C ASN A 108 -0.52 8.90 -7.43
N GLY A 109 0.06 8.94 -6.24
CA GLY A 109 0.74 7.79 -5.62
C GLY A 109 2.13 7.46 -6.19
N ARG A 110 2.58 8.12 -7.27
CA ARG A 110 3.93 7.91 -7.82
C ARG A 110 4.97 8.61 -6.95
N GLY A 111 6.14 8.01 -6.76
CA GLY A 111 7.21 8.62 -5.96
C GLY A 111 7.04 8.43 -4.45
N LEU A 112 6.10 7.59 -4.03
CA LEU A 112 5.88 7.17 -2.65
C LEU A 112 6.35 5.72 -2.48
N ALA A 113 7.13 5.46 -1.44
CA ALA A 113 7.43 4.11 -0.98
C ALA A 113 6.60 3.81 0.27
N PHE A 114 5.98 2.64 0.30
CA PHE A 114 5.27 2.10 1.46
C PHE A 114 5.69 0.66 1.64
N LYS A 115 6.40 0.35 2.74
CA LYS A 115 7.00 -0.96 2.98
C LYS A 115 6.93 -1.33 4.46
N ALA A 116 6.90 -2.62 4.75
CA ALA A 116 7.10 -3.12 6.10
C ALA A 116 8.59 -3.18 6.45
N CYS A 117 8.93 -2.93 7.71
CA CYS A 117 10.24 -3.13 8.30
C CYS A 117 10.06 -3.64 9.73
N GLY A 118 10.21 -4.96 9.92
CA GLY A 118 9.95 -5.61 11.20
C GLY A 118 8.48 -5.46 11.55
N ASN A 119 8.20 -4.80 12.68
CA ASN A 119 6.85 -4.54 13.14
C ASN A 119 6.34 -3.12 12.79
N ASP A 120 7.08 -2.39 11.95
CA ASP A 120 6.76 -1.01 11.58
C ASP A 120 6.41 -0.90 10.11
N LEU A 121 5.51 0.04 9.80
CA LEU A 121 5.30 0.55 8.45
C LEU A 121 6.22 1.73 8.20
N ILE A 122 6.91 1.71 7.06
CA ILE A 122 7.78 2.77 6.59
C ILE A 122 7.12 3.45 5.39
N VAL A 123 7.07 4.78 5.45
CA VAL A 123 6.64 5.64 4.36
C VAL A 123 7.79 6.55 3.96
N ILE A 124 8.14 6.58 2.68
CA ILE A 124 9.10 7.54 2.13
C ILE A 124 8.44 8.30 0.99
N GLY A 125 8.40 9.63 1.08
CA GLY A 125 7.78 10.43 0.05
C GLY A 125 8.23 11.88 0.07
N GLY A 126 7.89 12.58 -1.01
CA GLY A 126 8.19 14.00 -1.14
C GLY A 126 7.27 14.88 -0.31
N GLN A 127 7.85 15.97 0.19
CA GLN A 127 7.16 17.05 0.87
C GLN A 127 7.53 18.39 0.20
N ARG A 128 6.55 19.30 0.17
CA ARG A 128 6.74 20.68 -0.28
C ARG A 128 6.38 21.63 0.86
N GLY A 129 7.39 22.29 1.40
CA GLY A 129 7.27 23.28 2.47
C GLY A 129 7.75 24.66 2.03
N PRO A 130 7.67 25.67 2.92
CA PRO A 130 8.23 27.01 2.68
C PRO A 130 9.73 26.98 2.36
N ASP A 131 10.45 26.02 2.93
CA ASP A 131 11.90 25.85 2.81
C ASP A 131 12.32 25.08 1.54
N GLY A 132 11.35 24.63 0.73
CA GLY A 132 11.58 23.96 -0.55
C GLY A 132 11.03 22.54 -0.61
N GLU A 133 11.65 21.74 -1.46
CA GLU A 133 11.31 20.33 -1.68
C GLU A 133 12.23 19.42 -0.87
N SER A 134 11.65 18.48 -0.14
CA SER A 134 12.37 17.50 0.66
C SER A 134 11.80 16.09 0.47
N ILE A 135 12.60 15.08 0.82
CA ILE A 135 12.14 13.70 0.96
C ILE A 135 12.17 13.35 2.44
N GLU A 136 11.05 12.86 2.95
CA GLU A 136 10.89 12.45 4.34
C GLU A 136 10.68 10.94 4.45
N MET A 137 11.37 10.33 5.40
CA MET A 137 11.18 8.94 5.80
C MET A 137 10.50 8.93 7.16
N ASN A 138 9.36 8.26 7.24
CA ASN A 138 8.52 8.17 8.43
C ASN A 138 8.26 6.70 8.77
N SER A 139 8.19 6.38 10.06
CA SER A 139 7.73 5.08 10.54
C SER A 139 6.48 5.19 11.40
N TRP A 140 5.67 4.14 11.40
CA TRP A 140 4.57 3.97 12.34
C TRP A 140 4.49 2.51 12.77
N HIS A 141 4.40 2.29 14.08
CA HIS A 141 4.19 0.97 14.67
C HIS A 141 2.68 0.70 14.79
N PRO A 142 2.08 -0.20 14.00
CA PRO A 142 0.64 -0.42 14.04
C PRO A 142 0.23 -1.18 15.30
N THR A 143 -0.53 -0.51 16.15
CA THR A 143 -1.18 -1.09 17.33
C THR A 143 -2.69 -1.20 17.05
N PRO A 144 -3.27 -2.40 17.12
CA PRO A 144 -4.72 -2.54 17.14
C PRO A 144 -5.22 -1.74 18.35
N ASP A 145 -6.16 -0.81 18.11
CA ASP A 145 -6.91 -0.06 19.13
C ASP A 145 -6.35 1.28 19.63
N GLU A 146 -5.16 1.73 19.22
CA GLU A 146 -4.60 3.02 19.73
C GLU A 146 -5.00 4.27 18.92
N GLY A 147 -6.05 4.18 18.11
CA GLY A 147 -6.56 5.31 17.33
C GLY A 147 -5.78 5.55 16.02
N PRO A 148 -5.68 6.79 15.54
CA PRO A 148 -5.07 7.07 14.24
C PRO A 148 -3.54 6.91 14.25
N PRO A 149 -2.92 6.58 13.10
CA PRO A 149 -1.47 6.45 12.97
C PRO A 149 -0.68 7.62 13.56
N GLN A 150 0.28 7.31 14.43
CA GLN A 150 1.25 8.25 14.97
C GLN A 150 2.59 8.05 14.25
N TRP A 151 2.87 8.93 13.30
CA TRP A 151 4.07 8.85 12.46
C TRP A 151 5.28 9.48 13.15
N ASN A 152 6.37 8.73 13.20
CA ASN A 152 7.67 9.20 13.66
C ASN A 152 8.56 9.54 12.47
N VAL A 153 9.09 10.75 12.43
CA VAL A 153 10.08 11.15 11.41
C VAL A 153 11.40 10.47 11.74
N LEU A 154 11.90 9.66 10.81
CA LEU A 154 13.19 8.98 10.93
C LEU A 154 14.31 9.76 10.25
N ALA A 155 14.03 10.37 9.09
CA ALA A 155 15.00 11.15 8.35
C ALA A 155 14.33 12.16 7.41
N VAL A 156 15.01 13.28 7.19
CA VAL A 156 14.62 14.31 6.22
C VAL A 156 15.84 14.61 5.34
N LYS A 157 15.62 14.65 4.03
CA LYS A 157 16.64 15.01 3.04
C LYS A 157 16.17 16.21 2.23
N GLU A 158 16.75 17.37 2.53
CA GLU A 158 16.43 18.64 1.88
C GLU A 158 16.99 18.74 0.45
N GLN A 159 16.35 19.56 -0.38
CA GLN A 159 16.81 19.96 -1.72
C GLN A 159 17.04 18.80 -2.70
N GLN A 160 16.31 17.69 -2.55
CA GLN A 160 16.44 16.48 -3.37
C GLN A 160 15.27 16.22 -4.32
N GLY A 161 14.34 17.17 -4.41
CA GLY A 161 13.07 16.98 -5.11
C GLY A 161 12.06 16.19 -4.28
N VAL A 162 11.01 15.70 -4.93
CA VAL A 162 9.84 15.10 -4.25
C VAL A 162 9.56 13.64 -4.65
N PHE A 163 10.46 12.99 -5.39
CA PHE A 163 10.15 11.72 -6.06
C PHE A 163 11.10 10.59 -5.66
N VAL A 164 10.54 9.51 -5.11
CA VAL A 164 11.25 8.25 -4.85
C VAL A 164 11.06 7.28 -6.01
N TYR A 165 12.13 6.96 -6.74
CA TYR A 165 12.04 6.10 -7.93
C TYR A 165 11.92 4.61 -7.62
N ASN A 166 12.66 4.13 -6.64
CA ASN A 166 12.65 2.75 -6.19
C ASN A 166 13.06 2.70 -4.72
N CYS A 167 12.48 1.77 -3.97
CA CYS A 167 12.77 1.58 -2.56
C CYS A 167 12.70 0.10 -2.23
N ALA A 168 13.81 -0.45 -1.73
CA ALA A 168 13.88 -1.79 -1.22
C ALA A 168 14.28 -1.73 0.26
N VAL A 169 13.58 -2.50 1.08
CA VAL A 169 13.93 -2.71 2.49
C VAL A 169 14.49 -4.12 2.60
N MET A 170 15.67 -4.27 3.18
CA MET A 170 16.29 -5.57 3.46
C MET A 170 16.51 -5.71 4.95
N GLY A 171 16.08 -6.83 5.54
CA GLY A 171 16.46 -7.21 6.89
C GLY A 171 16.01 -6.21 7.95
N CYS A 172 14.77 -6.37 8.36
CA CYS A 172 14.21 -5.87 9.59
C CYS A 172 13.56 -7.09 10.29
#